data_AF-A0AAD3R9W1-F1
#
_entry.id   AF-A0AAD3R9W1-F1
#
_cell.length_a   1.000
_cell.length_b   1.000
_cell.length_c   1.000
_cell.angle_alpha   90.00
_cell.angle_beta   90.00
_cell.angle_gamma   90.00
#
_symmetry.space_group_name_H-M   'P 1'
#
loop_
_entity.id
_entity.type
_entity.pdbx_description
1 polymer ?
#
loop_
_entity_poly.entity_id
_entity_poly.type
_entity_poly.pdbx_seq_one_letter_code
_entity_poly.pdbx_strand_id
1 'polypeptide(L)'
;MLEKCRNKVSVANQADRARWCGILVDEDGDDCQSAWKNVNKITKHITNTSEFKDKQLPCQGHIWKRLSRLETECWRMWKAGNQKTEDYRKSLKAKEDELDELKRKQQRFEMTASMISFLQGVVTSEVQSYYFLKWLETELDDLSQHQLSSLQDQYKDLLQKSPQKTEKIAEIDKQISACSLRLEHFFRECGQLYECASYMPQYSCRRKNMEQLPALYAQMLLDGFPLELVDGDAVSIPMKWITDVLHKLHCIMHSNSKLKIITVIGPENSGKSTLLNTMFGVRFAVSKGTCTRGAFIQLINVSKDVREELGCDCIMIIDTEGLKPHLMVQDDFSHEHDKDVASLAVALSDTTIVTVSRDNSTEKDILEMLLNAFTRLKDVGKKPLCHFVHTNMSDMPIVERKKRSKDMVEQLNEMIRKDAKMKKANITRITDVIKFDPDTCSWCIPPVWRGTPPMAPFSVDYSETVYALKKRLIGDLAKCKERGDLMHFIRRVSTLWKAL
;
A
#
# COMPACT_ATOMS: atom_id res chain seq x y z
N MET A 1 -0.46 2.36 37.35
CA MET A 1 -0.80 3.73 37.83
C MET A 1 -2.17 4.23 37.38
N LEU A 2 -2.67 3.89 36.18
CA LEU A 2 -3.98 4.34 35.69
C LEU A 2 -5.20 3.62 36.30
N GLU A 3 -5.03 2.44 36.91
CA GLU A 3 -6.15 1.69 37.50
C GLU A 3 -6.82 2.35 38.71
N LYS A 4 -6.11 3.26 39.40
CA LYS A 4 -6.60 3.93 40.63
C LYS A 4 -7.16 5.34 40.39
N CYS A 5 -7.30 5.81 39.15
CA CYS A 5 -7.93 7.11 38.87
C CYS A 5 -9.46 7.02 39.03
N ARG A 6 -10.02 7.80 39.97
CA ARG A 6 -11.47 7.88 40.22
C ARG A 6 -12.26 8.55 39.09
N ASN A 7 -11.60 9.30 38.21
CA ASN A 7 -12.23 10.03 37.10
C ASN A 7 -11.91 9.39 35.74
N LYS A 8 -12.21 8.10 35.58
CA LYS A 8 -12.14 7.46 34.24
C LYS A 8 -13.44 7.75 33.51
N VAL A 9 -13.34 8.50 32.43
CA VAL A 9 -14.45 8.75 31.49
C VAL A 9 -13.95 8.25 30.14
N SER A 10 -14.73 7.39 29.47
CA SER A 10 -14.41 7.00 28.09
C SER A 10 -14.49 8.22 27.17
N VAL A 11 -13.78 8.20 26.04
CA VAL A 11 -13.88 9.29 25.05
C VAL A 11 -15.33 9.48 24.61
N ALA A 12 -16.07 8.39 24.39
CA ALA A 12 -17.51 8.43 24.09
C ALA A 12 -18.32 9.17 25.18
N ASN A 13 -18.02 8.93 26.46
CA ASN A 13 -18.70 9.60 27.57
C ASN A 13 -18.21 11.05 27.79
N GLN A 14 -17.16 11.49 27.07
CA GLN A 14 -16.80 12.91 27.03
C GLN A 14 -17.70 13.72 26.11
N ALA A 15 -18.44 13.08 25.20
CA ALA A 15 -19.43 13.76 24.36
C ALA A 15 -20.48 14.50 25.22
N ASP A 16 -20.94 13.90 26.31
CA ASP A 16 -21.89 14.54 27.24
C ASP A 16 -21.33 15.82 27.87
N ARG A 17 -20.02 15.81 28.17
CA ARG A 17 -19.34 16.99 28.70
C ARG A 17 -19.10 18.03 27.61
N ALA A 18 -18.80 17.61 26.38
CA ALA A 18 -18.68 18.49 25.22
C ALA A 18 -20.00 19.24 24.98
N ARG A 19 -21.12 18.51 24.98
CA ARG A 19 -22.49 19.08 24.91
C ARG A 19 -22.74 20.09 26.01
N TRP A 20 -22.41 19.76 27.27
CA TRP A 20 -22.56 20.68 28.40
C TRP A 20 -21.71 21.97 28.25
N CYS A 21 -20.54 21.85 27.63
CA CYS A 21 -19.68 22.99 27.31
C CYS A 21 -20.10 23.75 26.03
N GLY A 22 -21.20 23.38 25.37
CA GLY A 22 -21.65 24.00 24.12
C GLY A 22 -20.79 23.65 22.90
N ILE A 23 -19.98 22.59 22.99
CA ILE A 23 -19.20 22.08 21.86
C ILE A 23 -20.12 21.20 21.02
N LEU A 24 -20.12 21.44 19.70
CA LEU A 24 -20.88 20.63 18.75
C LEU A 24 -20.29 19.22 18.66
N VAL A 25 -21.16 18.22 18.65
CA VAL A 25 -20.81 16.79 18.61
C VAL A 25 -21.36 16.21 17.31
N ASP A 26 -20.49 15.65 16.48
CA ASP A 26 -20.86 15.15 15.15
C ASP A 26 -21.92 14.04 15.22
N GLU A 27 -21.90 13.24 16.29
CA GLU A 27 -22.86 12.15 16.56
C GLU A 27 -24.30 12.63 16.78
N ASP A 28 -24.51 13.91 17.04
CA ASP A 28 -25.84 14.49 17.19
C ASP A 28 -26.50 14.81 15.82
N GLY A 29 -25.74 14.81 14.73
CA GLY A 29 -26.23 15.07 13.38
C GLY A 29 -26.96 13.87 12.75
N ASP A 30 -28.07 14.14 12.04
CA ASP A 30 -28.87 13.12 11.37
C ASP A 30 -28.07 12.29 10.34
N ASP A 31 -27.18 12.95 9.59
CA ASP A 31 -26.32 12.30 8.60
C ASP A 31 -25.37 11.29 9.26
N CYS A 32 -24.78 11.67 10.40
CA CYS A 32 -23.87 10.82 11.17
C CYS A 32 -24.62 9.62 11.78
N GLN A 33 -25.80 9.83 12.34
CA GLN A 33 -26.63 8.75 12.90
C GLN A 33 -27.16 7.80 11.82
N SER A 34 -27.53 8.32 10.65
CA SER A 34 -27.94 7.52 9.50
C SER A 34 -26.79 6.64 9.01
N ALA A 35 -25.60 7.22 8.85
CA ALA A 35 -24.39 6.51 8.48
C ALA A 35 -24.06 5.41 9.49
N TRP A 36 -24.13 5.71 10.79
CA TRP A 36 -23.93 4.73 11.86
C TRP A 36 -24.90 3.54 11.77
N LYS A 37 -26.19 3.78 11.52
CA LYS A 37 -27.17 2.70 11.33
C LYS A 37 -26.79 1.77 10.19
N ASN A 38 -26.21 2.29 9.11
CA ASN A 38 -25.72 1.48 7.99
C ASN A 38 -24.46 0.70 8.33
N VAL A 39 -23.50 1.31 9.06
CA VAL A 39 -22.31 0.59 9.56
C VAL A 39 -22.70 -0.55 10.48
N ASN A 40 -23.64 -0.31 11.42
CA ASN A 40 -24.10 -1.31 12.37
C ASN A 40 -24.77 -2.53 11.70
N LYS A 41 -25.39 -2.37 10.51
CA LYS A 41 -25.91 -3.51 9.72
C LYS A 41 -24.80 -4.45 9.26
N ILE A 42 -23.56 -3.96 9.14
CA ILE A 42 -22.39 -4.75 8.74
C ILE A 42 -21.72 -5.30 10.01
N THR A 43 -21.35 -4.41 10.93
CA THR A 43 -20.45 -4.73 12.05
C THR A 43 -21.09 -5.61 13.12
N LYS A 44 -22.41 -5.52 13.35
CA LYS A 44 -23.14 -6.34 14.33
C LYS A 44 -23.01 -7.85 14.10
N HIS A 45 -22.73 -8.27 12.86
CA HIS A 45 -22.61 -9.67 12.49
C HIS A 45 -21.17 -10.18 12.48
N ILE A 46 -20.19 -9.32 12.80
CA ILE A 46 -18.77 -9.66 12.80
C ILE A 46 -18.38 -10.21 14.18
N THR A 47 -18.49 -11.52 14.35
CA THR A 47 -17.97 -12.20 15.55
C THR A 47 -16.55 -12.69 15.36
N ASN A 48 -16.23 -13.20 14.16
CA ASN A 48 -14.91 -13.64 13.75
C ASN A 48 -14.58 -13.03 12.39
N THR A 49 -13.50 -12.26 12.33
CA THR A 49 -13.07 -11.51 11.13
C THR A 49 -12.65 -12.44 9.99
N SER A 50 -11.97 -13.55 10.28
CA SER A 50 -11.55 -14.52 9.26
C SER A 50 -12.76 -15.21 8.63
N GLU A 51 -13.72 -15.68 9.44
CA GLU A 51 -14.95 -16.27 8.92
C GLU A 51 -15.80 -15.27 8.16
N PHE A 52 -15.83 -14.01 8.62
CA PHE A 52 -16.52 -12.94 7.94
C PHE A 52 -15.94 -12.73 6.53
N LYS A 53 -14.62 -12.65 6.39
CA LYS A 53 -13.96 -12.52 5.07
C LYS A 53 -14.35 -13.67 4.14
N ASP A 54 -14.25 -14.91 4.60
CA ASP A 54 -14.53 -16.08 3.77
C ASP A 54 -16.00 -16.14 3.30
N LYS A 55 -16.95 -15.72 4.14
CA LYS A 55 -18.39 -15.79 3.85
C LYS A 55 -18.92 -14.54 3.15
N GLN A 56 -18.43 -13.36 3.51
CA GLN A 56 -18.98 -12.07 3.08
C GLN A 56 -18.15 -11.38 2.00
N LEU A 57 -16.88 -11.75 1.84
CA LEU A 57 -15.95 -11.20 0.85
C LEU A 57 -15.29 -12.31 0.01
N PRO A 58 -16.08 -13.16 -0.68
CA PRO A 58 -15.55 -14.36 -1.35
C PRO A 58 -14.69 -14.07 -2.59
N CYS A 59 -14.85 -12.92 -3.24
CA CYS A 59 -14.19 -12.65 -4.53
C CYS A 59 -12.68 -12.44 -4.39
N GLN A 60 -12.19 -12.05 -3.20
CA GLN A 60 -10.76 -11.96 -2.89
C GLN A 60 -10.15 -13.24 -2.27
N GLY A 61 -10.91 -14.34 -2.27
CA GLY A 61 -10.52 -15.61 -1.68
C GLY A 61 -9.56 -16.46 -2.54
N HIS A 62 -9.59 -17.79 -2.30
CA HIS A 62 -8.68 -18.74 -2.94
C HIS A 62 -8.78 -18.77 -4.48
N ILE A 63 -9.98 -18.51 -5.05
CA ILE A 63 -10.18 -18.46 -6.51
C ILE A 63 -9.35 -17.32 -7.11
N TRP A 64 -9.41 -16.13 -6.52
CA TRP A 64 -8.64 -14.98 -7.00
C TRP A 64 -7.13 -15.18 -6.89
N LYS A 65 -6.66 -15.75 -5.77
CA LYS A 65 -5.25 -16.13 -5.61
C LYS A 65 -4.80 -17.13 -6.68
N ARG A 66 -5.64 -18.10 -7.02
CA ARG A 66 -5.34 -19.09 -8.07
C ARG A 66 -5.35 -18.45 -9.46
N LEU A 67 -6.34 -17.62 -9.77
CA LEU A 67 -6.42 -16.85 -11.02
C LEU A 67 -5.16 -16.01 -11.22
N SER A 68 -4.80 -15.22 -10.22
CA SER A 68 -3.62 -14.34 -10.24
C SER A 68 -2.32 -15.11 -10.50
N ARG A 69 -2.13 -16.25 -9.84
CA ARG A 69 -0.97 -17.14 -10.06
C ARG A 69 -0.94 -17.70 -11.48
N LEU A 70 -2.09 -18.11 -12.02
CA LEU A 70 -2.19 -18.63 -13.38
C LEU A 70 -1.95 -17.56 -14.43
N GLU A 71 -2.55 -16.38 -14.28
CA GLU A 71 -2.34 -15.25 -15.21
C GLU A 71 -0.87 -14.85 -15.24
N THR A 72 -0.26 -14.67 -14.06
CA THR A 72 1.17 -14.34 -13.94
C THR A 72 2.05 -15.39 -14.62
N GLU A 73 1.75 -16.67 -14.44
CA GLU A 73 2.48 -17.76 -15.10
C GLU A 73 2.27 -17.78 -16.62
N CYS A 74 1.08 -17.46 -17.12
CA CYS A 74 0.80 -17.36 -18.56
C CYS A 74 1.59 -16.22 -19.23
N TRP A 75 1.84 -15.11 -18.52
CA TRP A 75 2.62 -13.98 -19.04
C TRP A 75 4.13 -14.16 -18.86
N ARG A 76 4.57 -14.61 -17.67
CA ARG A 76 6.00 -14.67 -17.30
C ARG A 76 6.71 -15.95 -17.70
N MET A 77 5.96 -17.01 -17.93
CA MET A 77 6.47 -18.32 -18.32
C MET A 77 7.58 -18.89 -17.42
N TRP A 78 7.55 -18.64 -16.11
CA TRP A 78 8.63 -19.02 -15.19
C TRP A 78 8.94 -20.52 -15.19
N LYS A 79 7.92 -21.38 -15.35
CA LYS A 79 8.12 -22.84 -15.38
C LYS A 79 8.55 -23.39 -16.74
N ALA A 80 8.74 -22.54 -17.76
CA ALA A 80 9.17 -23.01 -19.08
C ALA A 80 10.55 -23.68 -19.03
N GLY A 81 11.47 -23.21 -18.16
CA GLY A 81 12.79 -23.83 -17.97
C GLY A 81 13.46 -24.20 -19.30
N ASN A 82 13.93 -25.45 -19.41
CA ASN A 82 14.44 -26.05 -20.66
C ASN A 82 13.39 -26.91 -21.40
N GLN A 83 12.10 -26.76 -21.14
CA GLN A 83 11.06 -27.58 -21.79
C GLN A 83 10.95 -27.26 -23.29
N LYS A 84 10.65 -28.28 -24.09
CA LYS A 84 10.40 -28.13 -25.53
C LYS A 84 9.18 -27.24 -25.75
N THR A 85 9.28 -26.32 -26.71
CA THR A 85 8.29 -25.27 -27.02
C THR A 85 6.87 -25.81 -27.26
N GLU A 86 6.73 -27.04 -27.78
CA GLU A 86 5.43 -27.68 -28.05
C GLU A 86 4.72 -28.20 -26.79
N ASP A 87 5.44 -28.81 -25.85
CA ASP A 87 4.87 -29.31 -24.59
C ASP A 87 4.45 -28.13 -23.70
N TYR A 88 5.23 -27.05 -23.73
CA TYR A 88 4.90 -25.82 -23.05
C TYR A 88 3.63 -25.16 -23.62
N ARG A 89 3.45 -25.19 -24.95
CA ARG A 89 2.25 -24.66 -25.62
C ARG A 89 0.97 -25.43 -25.26
N LYS A 90 1.06 -26.76 -25.08
CA LYS A 90 -0.05 -27.58 -24.59
C LYS A 90 -0.35 -27.29 -23.11
N SER A 91 0.67 -27.10 -22.28
CA SER A 91 0.52 -26.69 -20.89
C SER A 91 -0.15 -25.31 -20.77
N LEU A 92 0.19 -24.36 -21.64
CA LEU A 92 -0.45 -23.04 -21.69
C LEU A 92 -1.94 -23.16 -22.01
N LYS A 93 -2.32 -23.95 -23.01
CA LYS A 93 -3.74 -24.13 -23.36
C LYS A 93 -4.56 -24.74 -22.22
N ALA A 94 -4.01 -25.74 -21.52
CA ALA A 94 -4.66 -26.30 -20.33
C ALA A 94 -4.79 -25.29 -19.19
N LYS A 95 -3.79 -24.40 -19.00
CA LYS A 95 -3.86 -23.29 -18.03
C LYS A 95 -4.89 -22.23 -18.43
N GLU A 96 -5.04 -21.95 -19.73
CA GLU A 96 -6.08 -21.06 -20.27
C GLU A 96 -7.49 -21.63 -20.00
N ASP A 97 -7.70 -22.93 -20.23
CA ASP A 97 -8.96 -23.61 -19.92
C ASP A 97 -9.27 -23.57 -18.40
N GLU A 98 -8.26 -23.81 -17.54
CA GLU A 98 -8.39 -23.69 -16.08
C GLU A 98 -8.73 -22.24 -15.66
N LEU A 99 -8.09 -21.25 -16.30
CA LEU A 99 -8.32 -19.83 -16.05
C LEU A 99 -9.78 -19.45 -16.37
N ASP A 100 -10.29 -19.90 -17.52
CA ASP A 100 -11.68 -19.66 -17.93
C ASP A 100 -12.68 -20.34 -16.99
N GLU A 101 -12.38 -21.56 -16.52
CA GLU A 101 -13.23 -22.24 -15.53
C GLU A 101 -13.28 -21.46 -14.21
N LEU A 102 -12.14 -20.99 -13.72
CA LEU A 102 -12.06 -20.19 -12.50
C LEU A 102 -12.76 -18.84 -12.64
N LYS A 103 -12.64 -18.17 -13.79
CA LYS A 103 -13.38 -16.93 -14.10
C LYS A 103 -14.89 -17.18 -14.06
N ARG A 104 -15.36 -18.29 -14.63
CA ARG A 104 -16.77 -18.68 -14.55
C ARG A 104 -17.21 -18.99 -13.12
N LYS A 105 -16.36 -19.62 -12.29
CA LYS A 105 -16.65 -19.85 -10.87
C LYS A 105 -16.76 -18.53 -10.11
N GLN A 106 -15.84 -17.58 -10.32
CA GLN A 106 -15.87 -16.27 -9.67
C GLN A 106 -17.12 -15.48 -10.09
N GLN A 107 -17.52 -15.55 -11.36
CA GLN A 107 -18.76 -14.94 -11.86
C GLN A 107 -20.05 -15.48 -11.21
N ARG A 108 -20.03 -16.70 -10.67
CA ARG A 108 -21.18 -17.28 -9.95
C ARG A 108 -21.35 -16.70 -8.55
N PHE A 109 -20.33 -16.06 -7.98
CA PHE A 109 -20.48 -15.41 -6.69
C PHE A 109 -21.55 -14.33 -6.76
N GLU A 110 -22.48 -14.37 -5.80
CA GLU A 110 -23.50 -13.35 -5.64
C GLU A 110 -23.00 -12.27 -4.69
N MET A 111 -23.55 -11.07 -4.84
CA MET A 111 -23.23 -9.99 -3.94
C MET A 111 -23.80 -10.31 -2.56
N THR A 112 -22.93 -10.35 -1.56
CA THR A 112 -23.30 -10.73 -0.19
C THR A 112 -24.12 -9.62 0.48
N ALA A 113 -24.85 -9.97 1.54
CA ALA A 113 -25.66 -9.00 2.29
C ALA A 113 -24.80 -7.84 2.85
N SER A 114 -23.57 -8.15 3.28
CA SER A 114 -22.61 -7.15 3.76
C SER A 114 -22.18 -6.21 2.64
N MET A 115 -21.89 -6.74 1.43
CA MET A 115 -21.52 -5.91 0.28
C MET A 115 -22.69 -5.06 -0.24
N ILE A 116 -23.91 -5.57 -0.20
CA ILE A 116 -25.11 -4.76 -0.49
C ILE A 116 -25.21 -3.60 0.49
N SER A 117 -25.10 -3.88 1.79
CA SER A 117 -25.17 -2.85 2.84
C SER A 117 -24.03 -1.83 2.72
N PHE A 118 -22.83 -2.30 2.36
CA PHE A 118 -21.67 -1.46 2.10
C PHE A 118 -21.92 -0.51 0.93
N LEU A 119 -22.32 -1.02 -0.23
CA LEU A 119 -22.63 -0.17 -1.39
C LEU A 119 -23.76 0.81 -1.10
N GLN A 120 -24.79 0.41 -0.35
CA GLN A 120 -25.85 1.31 0.10
C GLN A 120 -25.35 2.43 1.01
N GLY A 121 -24.29 2.20 1.80
CA GLY A 121 -23.67 3.21 2.65
C GLY A 121 -22.77 4.18 1.87
N VAL A 122 -22.02 3.67 0.90
CA VAL A 122 -21.11 4.51 0.08
C VAL A 122 -21.86 5.31 -0.98
N VAL A 123 -22.91 4.74 -1.58
CA VAL A 123 -23.75 5.43 -2.59
C VAL A 123 -24.85 6.23 -1.87
N THR A 124 -24.44 7.17 -1.01
CA THR A 124 -25.31 8.13 -0.31
C THR A 124 -24.91 9.56 -0.67
N SER A 125 -25.37 10.56 0.08
CA SER A 125 -24.84 11.92 -0.06
C SER A 125 -23.34 11.96 0.30
N GLU A 126 -22.62 12.94 -0.22
CA GLU A 126 -21.17 13.10 0.02
C GLU A 126 -20.85 13.09 1.53
N VAL A 127 -21.61 13.85 2.32
CA VAL A 127 -21.48 13.94 3.79
C VAL A 127 -21.78 12.61 4.48
N GLN A 128 -22.87 11.93 4.12
CA GLN A 128 -23.21 10.64 4.72
C GLN A 128 -22.20 9.56 4.37
N SER A 129 -21.70 9.55 3.13
CA SER A 129 -20.70 8.59 2.68
C SER A 129 -19.38 8.75 3.45
N TYR A 130 -18.97 9.98 3.73
CA TYR A 130 -17.80 10.26 4.56
C TYR A 130 -17.98 9.73 5.99
N TYR A 131 -19.09 10.06 6.66
CA TYR A 131 -19.38 9.52 8.00
C TYR A 131 -19.43 8.00 7.99
N PHE A 132 -20.06 7.39 6.98
CA PHE A 132 -20.16 5.94 6.84
C PHE A 132 -18.78 5.28 6.77
N LEU A 133 -17.90 5.79 5.91
CA LEU A 133 -16.54 5.24 5.76
C LEU A 133 -15.70 5.44 7.02
N LYS A 134 -15.82 6.58 7.71
CA LYS A 134 -15.10 6.84 8.98
C LYS A 134 -15.58 5.95 10.12
N TRP A 135 -16.90 5.80 10.26
CA TRP A 135 -17.47 4.89 11.26
C TRP A 135 -17.07 3.45 10.99
N LEU A 136 -17.15 3.01 9.74
CA LEU A 136 -16.76 1.64 9.38
C LEU A 136 -15.26 1.40 9.63
N GLU A 137 -14.39 2.34 9.27
CA GLU A 137 -12.96 2.28 9.59
C GLU A 137 -12.73 2.12 11.10
N THR A 138 -13.35 2.99 11.90
CA THR A 138 -13.21 3.00 13.37
C THR A 138 -13.69 1.70 14.02
N GLU A 139 -14.86 1.20 13.61
CA GLU A 139 -15.44 -0.04 14.16
C GLU A 139 -14.62 -1.28 13.78
N LEU A 140 -14.14 -1.34 12.53
CA LEU A 140 -13.31 -2.44 12.07
C LEU A 140 -11.95 -2.46 12.79
N ASP A 141 -11.39 -1.29 13.06
CA ASP A 141 -10.15 -1.15 13.82
C ASP A 141 -10.34 -1.61 15.28
N ASP A 142 -11.44 -1.22 15.94
CA ASP A 142 -11.78 -1.66 17.30
C ASP A 142 -11.96 -3.19 17.39
N LEU A 143 -12.75 -3.76 16.48
CA LEU A 143 -12.95 -5.21 16.37
C LEU A 143 -11.64 -5.96 16.12
N SER A 144 -10.81 -5.44 15.22
CA SER A 144 -9.50 -6.02 14.90
C SER A 144 -8.57 -5.92 16.10
N GLN A 145 -8.54 -4.81 16.82
CA GLN A 145 -7.68 -4.62 18.00
C GLN A 145 -8.02 -5.63 19.10
N HIS A 146 -9.32 -5.88 19.35
CA HIS A 146 -9.76 -6.87 20.33
C HIS A 146 -9.26 -8.27 19.99
N GLN A 147 -9.32 -8.69 18.73
CA GLN A 147 -8.88 -10.02 18.31
C GLN A 147 -7.34 -10.14 18.19
N LEU A 148 -6.69 -9.09 17.68
CA LEU A 148 -5.26 -9.10 17.38
C LEU A 148 -4.38 -8.87 18.60
N SER A 149 -4.87 -8.21 19.66
CA SER A 149 -4.06 -7.89 20.86
C SER A 149 -3.33 -9.11 21.43
N SER A 150 -4.06 -10.22 21.64
CA SER A 150 -3.49 -11.46 22.17
C SER A 150 -2.44 -12.08 21.23
N LEU A 151 -2.64 -12.01 19.91
CA LEU A 151 -1.71 -12.54 18.91
C LEU A 151 -0.47 -11.66 18.78
N GLN A 152 -0.64 -10.33 18.83
CA GLN A 152 0.46 -9.37 18.77
C GLN A 152 1.37 -9.47 20.00
N ASP A 153 0.80 -9.70 21.19
CA ASP A 153 1.59 -9.90 22.40
C ASP A 153 2.38 -11.20 22.35
N GLN A 154 1.78 -12.30 21.88
CA GLN A 154 2.49 -13.56 21.62
C GLN A 154 3.62 -13.38 20.59
N TYR A 155 3.35 -12.64 19.51
CA TYR A 155 4.33 -12.34 18.47
C TYR A 155 5.53 -11.55 19.02
N LYS A 156 5.28 -10.48 19.79
CA LYS A 156 6.34 -9.68 20.45
C LYS A 156 7.16 -10.52 21.43
N ASP A 157 6.50 -11.37 22.22
CA ASP A 157 7.15 -12.25 23.18
C ASP A 157 8.09 -13.25 22.48
N LEU A 158 7.66 -13.84 21.37
CA LEU A 158 8.49 -14.79 20.61
C LEU A 158 9.70 -14.12 19.97
N LEU A 159 9.53 -12.91 19.44
CA LEU A 159 10.64 -12.10 18.91
C LEU A 159 11.69 -11.78 19.98
N GLN A 160 11.26 -11.49 21.20
CA GLN A 160 12.17 -11.16 22.30
C GLN A 160 12.84 -12.42 22.92
N LYS A 161 12.10 -13.52 23.05
CA LYS A 161 12.54 -14.70 23.82
C LYS A 161 13.18 -15.79 22.96
N SER A 162 12.88 -15.89 21.67
CA SER A 162 13.29 -17.02 20.82
C SER A 162 13.30 -16.68 19.32
N PRO A 163 14.23 -15.83 18.83
CA PRO A 163 14.28 -15.44 17.41
C PRO A 163 14.57 -16.60 16.44
N GLN A 164 14.94 -17.79 16.94
CA GLN A 164 15.22 -19.00 16.17
C GLN A 164 13.95 -19.82 15.82
N LYS A 165 12.77 -19.49 16.36
CA LYS A 165 11.50 -20.20 16.10
C LYS A 165 10.72 -19.57 14.94
N THR A 166 11.36 -19.44 13.78
CA THR A 166 10.81 -18.73 12.62
C THR A 166 9.49 -19.29 12.11
N GLU A 167 9.28 -20.60 12.17
CA GLU A 167 8.01 -21.24 11.78
C GLU A 167 6.82 -20.81 12.65
N LYS A 168 7.01 -20.72 13.97
CA LYS A 168 5.95 -20.28 14.88
C LYS A 168 5.61 -18.81 14.70
N ILE A 169 6.62 -18.00 14.40
CA ILE A 169 6.44 -16.57 14.13
C ILE A 169 5.67 -16.38 12.82
N ALA A 170 6.00 -17.15 11.78
CA ALA A 170 5.27 -17.14 10.51
C ALA A 170 3.81 -17.60 10.65
N GLU A 171 3.55 -18.62 11.47
CA GLU A 171 2.17 -19.07 11.73
C GLU A 171 1.34 -18.00 12.45
N ILE A 172 1.89 -17.33 13.47
CA ILE A 172 1.20 -16.22 14.13
C ILE A 172 1.01 -15.04 13.18
N ASP A 173 1.99 -14.72 12.34
CA ASP A 173 1.88 -13.67 11.32
C ASP A 173 0.74 -13.97 10.32
N LYS A 174 0.58 -15.24 9.94
CA LYS A 174 -0.53 -15.71 9.10
C LYS A 174 -1.88 -15.58 9.81
N GLN A 175 -1.96 -15.90 11.10
CA GLN A 175 -3.18 -15.74 11.90
C GLN A 175 -3.54 -14.26 12.08
N ILE A 176 -2.57 -13.40 12.37
CA ILE A 176 -2.74 -11.94 12.43
C ILE A 176 -3.29 -11.43 11.09
N SER A 177 -2.72 -11.87 9.97
CA SER A 177 -3.17 -11.50 8.64
C SER A 177 -4.61 -11.95 8.37
N ALA A 178 -4.96 -13.18 8.75
CA ALA A 178 -6.30 -13.71 8.59
C ALA A 178 -7.35 -12.91 9.41
N CYS A 179 -6.99 -12.53 10.64
CA CYS A 179 -7.86 -11.80 11.55
C CYS A 179 -7.96 -10.28 11.29
N SER A 180 -7.13 -9.72 10.41
CA SER A 180 -7.13 -8.27 10.15
C SER A 180 -8.27 -7.87 9.20
N LEU A 181 -9.39 -7.30 9.67
CA LEU A 181 -10.45 -6.82 8.76
C LEU A 181 -10.42 -5.29 8.70
N ARG A 182 -10.37 -4.75 7.48
CA ARG A 182 -10.27 -3.31 7.25
C ARG A 182 -11.07 -2.87 6.02
N LEU A 183 -11.27 -1.56 5.89
CA LEU A 183 -12.00 -0.93 4.80
C LEU A 183 -11.46 -1.33 3.41
N GLU A 184 -10.15 -1.50 3.27
CA GLU A 184 -9.51 -1.88 2.00
C GLU A 184 -9.97 -3.26 1.51
N HIS A 185 -10.38 -4.17 2.40
CA HIS A 185 -10.93 -5.46 1.99
C HIS A 185 -12.30 -5.32 1.31
N PHE A 186 -13.15 -4.40 1.78
CA PHE A 186 -14.41 -4.10 1.13
C PHE A 186 -14.16 -3.45 -0.24
N PHE A 187 -13.15 -2.58 -0.31
CA PHE A 187 -12.74 -1.95 -1.56
C PHE A 187 -12.22 -2.94 -2.59
N ARG A 188 -11.36 -3.88 -2.15
CA ARG A 188 -10.86 -4.97 -2.98
C ARG A 188 -12.01 -5.83 -3.51
N GLU A 189 -12.99 -6.16 -2.67
CA GLU A 189 -14.18 -6.92 -3.09
C GLU A 189 -14.98 -6.19 -4.18
N CYS A 190 -15.19 -4.86 -4.05
CA CYS A 190 -15.81 -4.04 -5.09
C CYS A 190 -15.05 -4.10 -6.41
N GLY A 191 -13.72 -3.96 -6.37
CA GLY A 191 -12.87 -4.04 -7.56
C GLY A 191 -12.98 -5.40 -8.26
N GLN A 192 -12.97 -6.50 -7.49
CA GLN A 192 -13.13 -7.85 -8.02
C GLN A 192 -14.52 -8.09 -8.62
N LEU A 193 -15.58 -7.63 -7.95
CA LEU A 193 -16.95 -7.70 -8.47
C LEU A 193 -17.09 -6.92 -9.79
N TYR A 194 -16.50 -5.73 -9.88
CA TYR A 194 -16.48 -4.92 -11.10
C TYR A 194 -15.73 -5.61 -12.24
N GLU A 195 -14.55 -6.17 -11.96
CA GLU A 195 -13.74 -6.86 -12.95
C GLU A 195 -14.47 -8.10 -13.48
N CYS A 196 -15.08 -8.90 -12.60
CA CYS A 196 -15.91 -10.03 -12.98
C CYS A 196 -17.10 -9.62 -13.85
N ALA A 197 -17.81 -8.54 -13.47
CA ALA A 197 -18.96 -8.04 -14.20
C ALA A 197 -18.61 -7.44 -15.57
N SER A 198 -17.38 -6.93 -15.74
CA SER A 198 -16.91 -6.35 -17.01
C SER A 198 -16.84 -7.36 -18.15
N TYR A 199 -16.63 -8.64 -17.83
CA TYR A 199 -16.63 -9.75 -18.80
C TYR A 199 -18.03 -10.28 -19.12
N MET A 200 -19.07 -9.82 -18.41
CA MET A 200 -20.45 -10.20 -18.68
C MET A 200 -21.05 -9.40 -19.85
N PRO A 201 -22.10 -9.91 -20.53
CA PRO A 201 -22.79 -9.18 -21.58
C PRO A 201 -23.29 -7.81 -21.10
N GLN A 202 -23.29 -6.81 -21.99
CA GLN A 202 -23.66 -5.42 -21.68
C GLN A 202 -25.07 -5.25 -21.12
N TYR A 203 -26.00 -6.14 -21.48
CA TYR A 203 -27.39 -6.11 -21.01
C TYR A 203 -27.58 -6.72 -19.61
N SER A 204 -26.55 -7.31 -19.00
CA SER A 204 -26.66 -7.92 -17.68
C SER A 204 -26.91 -6.87 -16.59
N CYS A 205 -27.86 -7.15 -15.69
CA CYS A 205 -28.19 -6.27 -14.57
C CYS A 205 -26.99 -6.04 -13.64
N ARG A 206 -26.18 -7.09 -13.41
CA ARG A 206 -24.96 -7.00 -12.60
C ARG A 206 -23.97 -5.99 -13.16
N ARG A 207 -23.71 -6.00 -14.47
CA ARG A 207 -22.80 -5.03 -15.09
C ARG A 207 -23.31 -3.60 -14.91
N LYS A 208 -24.59 -3.35 -15.19
CA LYS A 208 -25.23 -2.04 -15.01
C LYS A 208 -25.12 -1.52 -13.57
N ASN A 209 -25.33 -2.40 -12.58
CA ASN A 209 -25.22 -2.04 -11.16
C ASN A 209 -23.78 -1.66 -10.76
N MET A 210 -22.77 -2.15 -11.49
CA MET A 210 -21.35 -1.92 -11.17
C MET A 210 -20.74 -0.76 -11.97
N GLU A 211 -21.41 -0.24 -13.00
CA GLU A 211 -20.88 0.81 -13.90
C GLU A 211 -20.55 2.14 -13.18
N GLN A 212 -21.21 2.41 -12.05
CA GLN A 212 -20.99 3.63 -11.26
C GLN A 212 -19.78 3.53 -10.32
N LEU A 213 -19.32 2.32 -9.99
CA LEU A 213 -18.27 2.12 -9.00
C LEU A 213 -16.95 2.82 -9.38
N PRO A 214 -16.45 2.75 -10.62
CA PRO A 214 -15.20 3.42 -10.96
C PRO A 214 -15.27 4.95 -10.76
N ALA A 215 -16.43 5.57 -11.01
CA ALA A 215 -16.62 7.00 -10.81
C ALA A 215 -16.68 7.35 -9.31
N LEU A 216 -17.36 6.53 -8.51
CA LEU A 216 -17.43 6.68 -7.05
C LEU A 216 -16.03 6.61 -6.43
N TYR A 217 -15.22 5.63 -6.81
CA TYR A 217 -13.85 5.51 -6.31
C TYR A 217 -12.93 6.61 -6.80
N ALA A 218 -13.13 7.11 -8.03
CA ALA A 218 -12.39 8.26 -8.51
C ALA A 218 -12.66 9.50 -7.62
N GLN A 219 -13.91 9.70 -7.19
CA GLN A 219 -14.25 10.75 -6.22
C GLN A 219 -13.60 10.48 -4.86
N MET A 220 -13.71 9.27 -4.32
CA MET A 220 -13.08 8.92 -3.04
C MET A 220 -11.56 9.11 -3.06
N LEU A 221 -10.90 8.85 -4.19
CA LEU A 221 -9.48 9.10 -4.35
C LEU A 221 -9.13 10.60 -4.31
N LEU A 222 -10.03 11.47 -4.80
CA LEU A 222 -9.92 12.94 -4.64
C LEU A 222 -10.15 13.36 -3.19
N ASP A 223 -11.06 12.67 -2.48
CA ASP A 223 -11.37 12.93 -1.07
C ASP A 223 -10.28 12.38 -0.11
N GLY A 224 -9.25 11.73 -0.66
CA GLY A 224 -8.08 11.28 0.08
C GLY A 224 -8.19 9.86 0.66
N PHE A 225 -9.07 9.01 0.11
CA PHE A 225 -9.05 7.58 0.40
C PHE A 225 -8.02 6.85 -0.47
N PRO A 226 -7.24 5.91 0.10
CA PRO A 226 -6.25 5.16 -0.67
C PRO A 226 -6.92 4.15 -1.61
N LEU A 227 -6.38 4.02 -2.82
CA LEU A 227 -6.75 2.98 -3.78
C LEU A 227 -5.65 1.91 -3.82
N GLU A 228 -6.01 0.65 -3.67
CA GLU A 228 -5.08 -0.46 -3.84
C GLU A 228 -4.70 -0.61 -5.31
N LEU A 229 -3.41 -0.44 -5.62
CA LEU A 229 -2.85 -0.64 -6.96
C LEU A 229 -2.42 -2.08 -7.20
N VAL A 230 -1.73 -2.68 -6.22
CA VAL A 230 -1.30 -4.08 -6.28
C VAL A 230 -1.85 -4.80 -5.06
N ASP A 231 -2.57 -5.90 -5.28
CA ASP A 231 -3.00 -6.79 -4.21
C ASP A 231 -1.81 -7.68 -3.81
N GLY A 232 -1.25 -7.48 -2.61
CA GLY A 232 -0.13 -8.31 -2.11
C GLY A 232 -0.52 -9.72 -1.66
N ASP A 233 -1.81 -10.01 -1.46
CA ASP A 233 -2.28 -11.36 -1.13
C ASP A 233 -2.30 -12.28 -2.37
N ALA A 234 -2.61 -11.71 -3.53
CA ALA A 234 -2.70 -12.42 -4.80
C ALA A 234 -1.55 -12.12 -5.76
N VAL A 235 -0.79 -11.05 -5.48
CA VAL A 235 0.29 -10.50 -6.32
C VAL A 235 -0.22 -10.24 -7.73
N SER A 236 -1.28 -9.44 -7.79
CA SER A 236 -1.96 -9.12 -9.04
C SER A 236 -2.48 -7.70 -9.03
N ILE A 237 -2.62 -7.15 -10.23
CA ILE A 237 -3.21 -5.85 -10.46
C ILE A 237 -4.54 -6.09 -11.18
N PRO A 238 -5.68 -5.72 -10.58
CA PRO A 238 -6.97 -5.76 -11.26
C PRO A 238 -7.01 -4.69 -12.36
N MET A 239 -6.37 -4.98 -13.50
CA MET A 239 -6.01 -3.97 -14.51
C MET A 239 -7.24 -3.25 -15.06
N LYS A 240 -8.37 -3.95 -15.22
CA LYS A 240 -9.59 -3.33 -15.72
C LYS A 240 -10.17 -2.34 -14.71
N TRP A 241 -10.19 -2.72 -13.44
CA TRP A 241 -10.63 -1.86 -12.33
C TRP A 241 -9.77 -0.59 -12.23
N ILE A 242 -8.45 -0.74 -12.13
CA ILE A 242 -7.53 0.40 -11.99
C ILE A 242 -7.60 1.33 -13.21
N THR A 243 -7.65 0.75 -14.42
CA THR A 243 -7.76 1.55 -15.65
C THR A 243 -9.04 2.37 -15.66
N ASP A 244 -10.18 1.79 -15.32
CA ASP A 244 -11.46 2.48 -15.39
C ASP A 244 -11.60 3.53 -14.28
N VAL A 245 -11.12 3.26 -13.06
CA VAL A 245 -11.10 4.24 -11.95
C VAL A 245 -10.23 5.44 -12.32
N LEU A 246 -8.99 5.19 -12.75
CA LEU A 246 -8.06 6.27 -13.09
C LEU A 246 -8.49 7.02 -14.37
N HIS A 247 -9.15 6.36 -15.31
CA HIS A 247 -9.76 7.03 -16.45
C HIS A 247 -10.89 7.96 -16.00
N LYS A 248 -11.78 7.53 -15.10
CA LYS A 248 -12.84 8.39 -14.54
C LYS A 248 -12.25 9.58 -13.79
N LEU A 249 -11.21 9.35 -12.99
CA LEU A 249 -10.46 10.42 -12.32
C LEU A 249 -9.89 11.43 -13.33
N HIS A 250 -9.28 10.95 -14.41
CA HIS A 250 -8.76 11.80 -15.48
C HIS A 250 -9.86 12.67 -16.13
N CYS A 251 -11.07 12.13 -16.34
CA CYS A 251 -12.22 12.89 -16.84
C CYS A 251 -12.69 13.97 -15.84
N ILE A 252 -12.77 13.64 -14.54
CA ILE A 252 -13.14 14.60 -13.49
C ILE A 252 -12.14 15.76 -13.43
N MET A 253 -10.86 15.45 -13.66
CA MET A 253 -9.75 16.41 -13.65
C MET A 253 -9.49 17.12 -15.00
N HIS A 254 -10.51 17.20 -15.86
CA HIS A 254 -10.46 17.91 -17.16
C HIS A 254 -9.38 17.43 -18.16
N SER A 255 -9.01 16.14 -18.10
CA SER A 255 -8.28 15.43 -19.15
C SER A 255 -6.88 15.93 -19.57
N ASN A 256 -6.24 16.83 -18.80
CA ASN A 256 -4.87 17.29 -19.08
C ASN A 256 -4.02 17.47 -17.81
N SER A 257 -4.40 16.79 -16.72
CA SER A 257 -3.75 16.97 -15.43
C SER A 257 -2.35 16.38 -15.39
N LYS A 258 -1.35 17.23 -15.17
CA LYS A 258 0.06 16.89 -15.02
C LYS A 258 0.28 16.18 -13.68
N LEU A 259 0.89 14.99 -13.75
CA LEU A 259 1.10 14.11 -12.60
C LEU A 259 2.57 14.04 -12.18
N LYS A 260 2.81 14.10 -10.87
CA LYS A 260 4.10 13.79 -10.24
C LYS A 260 3.94 12.67 -9.25
N ILE A 261 4.93 11.77 -9.16
CA ILE A 261 4.79 10.54 -8.37
C ILE A 261 5.90 10.44 -7.32
N ILE A 262 5.50 10.27 -6.06
CA ILE A 262 6.39 10.00 -4.92
C ILE A 262 6.09 8.60 -4.41
N THR A 263 7.12 7.78 -4.22
CA THR A 263 6.97 6.44 -3.63
C THR A 263 7.86 6.28 -2.42
N VAL A 264 7.43 5.49 -1.45
CA VAL A 264 8.29 5.01 -0.36
C VAL A 264 8.49 3.50 -0.46
N ILE A 265 9.72 3.04 -0.25
CA ILE A 265 10.09 1.61 -0.18
C ILE A 265 10.99 1.37 1.03
N GLY A 266 11.08 0.12 1.49
CA GLY A 266 12.00 -0.30 2.53
C GLY A 266 11.44 -1.45 3.35
N PRO A 267 12.08 -1.82 4.47
CA PRO A 267 11.73 -3.02 5.22
C PRO A 267 10.38 -2.85 5.92
N GLU A 268 9.79 -3.96 6.33
CA GLU A 268 8.60 -3.94 7.17
C GLU A 268 8.87 -3.17 8.48
N ASN A 269 7.86 -2.45 8.99
CA ASN A 269 7.94 -1.77 10.28
C ASN A 269 8.99 -0.65 10.41
N SER A 270 9.46 -0.11 9.28
CA SER A 270 10.38 1.04 9.22
C SER A 270 9.70 2.41 9.37
N GLY A 271 8.37 2.46 9.52
CA GLY A 271 7.62 3.71 9.64
C GLY A 271 7.34 4.44 8.32
N LYS A 272 7.33 3.72 7.18
CA LYS A 272 7.04 4.27 5.83
C LYS A 272 5.73 5.06 5.78
N SER A 273 4.63 4.40 6.11
CA SER A 273 3.29 4.98 6.12
C SER A 273 3.19 6.11 7.15
N THR A 274 3.82 5.97 8.33
CA THR A 274 3.92 7.04 9.34
C THR A 274 4.62 8.29 8.78
N LEU A 275 5.72 8.10 8.07
CA LEU A 275 6.50 9.17 7.46
C LEU A 275 5.68 9.90 6.38
N LEU A 276 4.99 9.15 5.51
CA LEU A 276 4.12 9.72 4.49
C LEU A 276 2.95 10.49 5.11
N ASN A 277 2.24 9.89 6.08
CA ASN A 277 1.12 10.53 6.78
C ASN A 277 1.58 11.83 7.46
N THR A 278 2.77 11.85 8.07
CA THR A 278 3.32 13.07 8.69
C THR A 278 3.72 14.13 7.66
N MET A 279 4.33 13.74 6.55
CA MET A 279 4.74 14.70 5.52
C MET A 279 3.55 15.31 4.79
N PHE A 280 2.58 14.50 4.41
CA PHE A 280 1.56 14.89 3.43
C PHE A 280 0.13 14.91 3.97
N GLY A 281 -0.10 14.49 5.22
CA GLY A 281 -1.46 14.36 5.76
C GLY A 281 -2.28 13.26 5.09
N VAL A 282 -1.61 12.30 4.46
CA VAL A 282 -2.23 11.12 3.83
C VAL A 282 -2.70 10.12 4.88
N ARG A 283 -3.53 9.16 4.45
CA ARG A 283 -4.28 8.25 5.33
C ARG A 283 -3.91 6.79 5.11
N PHE A 284 -2.62 6.48 4.97
CA PHE A 284 -2.17 5.10 4.89
C PHE A 284 -2.24 4.43 6.26
N ALA A 285 -2.55 3.13 6.31
CA ALA A 285 -2.63 2.35 7.54
C ALA A 285 -1.25 2.18 8.22
N VAL A 286 -1.18 2.18 9.56
CA VAL A 286 0.11 2.34 10.31
C VAL A 286 0.38 1.28 11.40
N SER A 287 -0.26 0.09 11.41
CA SER A 287 -0.04 -0.90 12.50
C SER A 287 0.51 -2.26 12.06
N LYS A 288 1.22 -2.96 12.96
CA LYS A 288 1.72 -4.33 12.74
C LYS A 288 0.56 -5.32 12.59
N GLY A 289 0.54 -6.08 11.51
CA GLY A 289 -0.63 -6.90 11.13
C GLY A 289 -1.68 -6.16 10.29
N THR A 290 -1.54 -4.83 10.17
CA THR A 290 -2.23 -3.99 9.16
C THR A 290 -1.27 -3.47 8.11
N CYS A 291 -0.04 -3.99 8.07
CA CYS A 291 0.94 -3.67 7.04
C CYS A 291 0.24 -3.86 5.68
N THR A 292 0.28 -2.80 4.86
CA THR A 292 -0.25 -2.77 3.50
C THR A 292 0.30 -3.97 2.75
N ARG A 293 -0.56 -4.92 2.36
CA ARG A 293 -0.13 -6.04 1.53
C ARG A 293 -0.22 -5.62 0.07
N GLY A 294 0.92 -5.39 -0.58
CA GLY A 294 1.01 -4.85 -1.94
C GLY A 294 1.32 -3.36 -2.02
N ALA A 295 0.61 -2.60 -2.86
CA ALA A 295 0.89 -1.16 -3.06
C ALA A 295 -0.39 -0.34 -3.15
N PHE A 296 -0.42 0.79 -2.45
CA PHE A 296 -1.57 1.68 -2.36
C PHE A 296 -1.20 3.06 -2.90
N ILE A 297 -2.13 3.68 -3.62
CA ILE A 297 -1.98 5.03 -4.15
C ILE A 297 -2.95 5.98 -3.48
N GLN A 298 -2.49 7.20 -3.22
CA GLN A 298 -3.33 8.32 -2.79
C GLN A 298 -2.99 9.56 -3.61
N LEU A 299 -4.00 10.36 -3.94
CA LEU A 299 -3.83 11.57 -4.73
C LEU A 299 -3.89 12.81 -3.84
N ILE A 300 -3.05 13.79 -4.14
CA ILE A 300 -3.08 15.12 -3.56
C ILE A 300 -3.31 16.11 -4.68
N ASN A 301 -4.40 16.87 -4.60
CA ASN A 301 -4.69 17.96 -5.51
C ASN A 301 -3.85 19.19 -5.15
N VAL A 302 -3.14 19.75 -6.14
CA VAL A 302 -2.30 20.93 -5.92
C VAL A 302 -3.14 22.19 -6.13
N SER A 303 -3.12 23.09 -5.15
CA SER A 303 -3.85 24.36 -5.24
C SER A 303 -3.33 25.21 -6.40
N LYS A 304 -4.21 26.04 -6.98
CA LYS A 304 -3.89 26.85 -8.17
C LYS A 304 -2.62 27.70 -8.01
N ASP A 305 -2.39 28.20 -6.80
CA ASP A 305 -1.27 29.09 -6.48
C ASP A 305 0.09 28.37 -6.54
N VAL A 306 0.12 27.05 -6.34
CA VAL A 306 1.37 26.25 -6.25
C VAL A 306 1.59 25.42 -7.52
N ARG A 307 0.58 25.31 -8.41
CA ARG A 307 0.67 24.56 -9.67
C ARG A 307 1.77 25.08 -10.58
N GLU A 308 1.96 26.40 -10.65
CA GLU A 308 3.01 27.01 -11.48
C GLU A 308 4.42 26.73 -10.94
N GLU A 309 4.58 26.74 -9.61
CA GLU A 309 5.87 26.46 -8.96
C GLU A 309 6.26 24.97 -9.08
N LEU A 310 5.30 24.06 -8.89
CA LEU A 310 5.53 22.61 -8.96
C LEU A 310 5.52 22.05 -10.38
N GLY A 311 4.92 22.78 -11.34
CA GLY A 311 4.71 22.31 -12.70
C GLY A 311 3.80 21.08 -12.78
N CYS A 312 2.92 20.88 -11.80
CA CYS A 312 1.98 19.77 -11.78
C CYS A 312 0.63 20.14 -11.15
N ASP A 313 -0.39 19.35 -11.50
CA ASP A 313 -1.77 19.52 -11.03
C ASP A 313 -2.07 18.57 -9.87
N CYS A 314 -1.43 17.41 -9.88
CA CYS A 314 -1.52 16.43 -8.80
C CYS A 314 -0.19 15.78 -8.45
N ILE A 315 -0.10 15.40 -7.18
CA ILE A 315 0.94 14.53 -6.65
C ILE A 315 0.28 13.20 -6.27
N MET A 316 0.74 12.10 -6.86
CA MET A 316 0.35 10.76 -6.46
C MET A 316 1.42 10.19 -5.54
N ILE A 317 0.99 9.70 -4.39
CA ILE A 317 1.83 9.04 -3.41
C ILE A 317 1.57 7.55 -3.47
N ILE A 318 2.63 6.75 -3.57
CA ILE A 318 2.56 5.29 -3.55
C ILE A 318 3.22 4.79 -2.27
N ASP A 319 2.44 4.14 -1.41
CA ASP A 319 2.93 3.40 -0.26
C ASP A 319 3.02 1.91 -0.61
N THR A 320 4.17 1.29 -0.37
CA THR A 320 4.36 -0.14 -0.63
C THR A 320 4.45 -0.93 0.67
N GLU A 321 4.10 -2.21 0.60
CA GLU A 321 4.45 -3.20 1.61
C GLU A 321 5.93 -3.11 1.95
N GLY A 322 6.25 -3.38 3.22
CA GLY A 322 7.64 -3.49 3.61
C GLY A 322 8.16 -4.89 3.37
N LEU A 323 9.40 -5.00 2.89
CA LEU A 323 10.05 -6.29 2.67
C LEU A 323 10.06 -7.11 3.96
N LYS A 324 9.58 -8.36 3.88
CA LYS A 324 9.75 -9.34 4.95
C LYS A 324 11.20 -9.86 4.94
N PRO A 325 11.84 -10.03 6.11
CA PRO A 325 13.18 -10.61 6.17
C PRO A 325 13.20 -12.03 5.61
N HIS A 326 14.29 -12.42 4.91
CA HIS A 326 14.49 -13.76 4.32
C HIS A 326 14.20 -14.93 5.26
N LEU A 327 14.34 -14.74 6.58
CA LEU A 327 14.17 -15.78 7.59
C LEU A 327 12.70 -16.19 7.84
N MET A 328 11.71 -15.37 7.46
CA MET A 328 10.28 -15.57 7.80
C MET A 328 9.43 -16.19 6.68
N VAL A 329 10.05 -16.62 5.60
CA VAL A 329 9.35 -17.06 4.38
C VAL A 329 9.07 -18.56 4.42
N GLN A 330 7.79 -18.95 4.33
CA GLN A 330 7.36 -20.35 4.18
C GLN A 330 7.19 -20.79 2.71
N ASP A 331 7.07 -19.85 1.76
CA ASP A 331 6.84 -20.10 0.32
C ASP A 331 7.96 -19.44 -0.53
N ASP A 332 8.64 -20.21 -1.38
CA ASP A 332 9.78 -19.82 -2.23
C ASP A 332 9.56 -18.54 -3.09
N PHE A 333 8.30 -18.12 -3.31
CA PHE A 333 7.96 -17.01 -4.21
C PHE A 333 7.61 -15.69 -3.51
N SER A 334 7.31 -15.69 -2.21
CA SER A 334 6.83 -14.48 -1.51
C SER A 334 7.85 -13.33 -1.52
N HIS A 335 9.15 -13.65 -1.36
CA HIS A 335 10.21 -12.64 -1.40
C HIS A 335 10.40 -12.05 -2.81
N GLU A 336 10.19 -12.84 -3.88
CA GLU A 336 10.27 -12.34 -5.25
C GLU A 336 9.12 -11.38 -5.56
N HIS A 337 7.95 -11.67 -5.01
CA HIS A 337 6.76 -10.83 -5.16
C HIS A 337 6.94 -9.44 -4.52
N ASP A 338 7.42 -9.35 -3.28
CA ASP A 338 7.68 -8.05 -2.65
C ASP A 338 8.73 -7.24 -3.44
N LYS A 339 9.75 -7.92 -3.96
CA LYS A 339 10.77 -7.33 -4.84
C LYS A 339 10.15 -6.81 -6.15
N ASP A 340 9.16 -7.48 -6.73
CA ASP A 340 8.47 -7.04 -7.94
C ASP A 340 7.57 -5.82 -7.69
N VAL A 341 6.81 -5.81 -6.59
CA VAL A 341 5.97 -4.67 -6.20
C VAL A 341 6.83 -3.42 -5.97
N ALA A 342 7.93 -3.56 -5.23
CA ALA A 342 8.88 -2.46 -5.04
C ALA A 342 9.51 -2.00 -6.36
N SER A 343 9.87 -2.94 -7.24
CA SER A 343 10.43 -2.61 -8.56
C SER A 343 9.44 -1.82 -9.42
N LEU A 344 8.16 -2.22 -9.43
CA LEU A 344 7.09 -1.49 -10.12
C LEU A 344 6.96 -0.07 -9.57
N ALA A 345 6.88 0.06 -8.25
CA ALA A 345 6.67 1.35 -7.61
C ALA A 345 7.85 2.31 -7.89
N VAL A 346 9.09 1.85 -7.77
CA VAL A 346 10.29 2.63 -8.12
C VAL A 346 10.26 3.05 -9.59
N ALA A 347 9.88 2.15 -10.51
CA ALA A 347 9.80 2.46 -11.93
C ALA A 347 8.77 3.52 -12.27
N LEU A 348 7.62 3.53 -11.59
CA LEU A 348 6.57 4.53 -11.79
C LEU A 348 6.96 5.92 -11.25
N SER A 349 7.82 5.99 -10.23
CA SER A 349 8.12 7.19 -9.42
C SER A 349 9.02 8.23 -10.05
N ASP A 350 8.70 9.52 -9.86
CA ASP A 350 9.65 10.63 -10.06
C ASP A 350 10.70 10.67 -8.95
N THR A 351 10.21 10.56 -7.72
CA THR A 351 11.02 10.60 -6.51
C THR A 351 10.71 9.38 -5.65
N THR A 352 11.74 8.70 -5.15
CA THR A 352 11.62 7.51 -4.32
C THR A 352 12.30 7.73 -2.98
N ILE A 353 11.61 7.44 -1.90
CA ILE A 353 12.12 7.46 -0.54
C ILE A 353 12.46 6.03 -0.15
N VAL A 354 13.73 5.76 0.15
CA VAL A 354 14.21 4.44 0.58
C VAL A 354 14.44 4.51 2.08
N THR A 355 13.59 3.85 2.84
CA THR A 355 13.74 3.72 4.29
C THR A 355 14.72 2.59 4.61
N VAL A 356 15.68 2.87 5.49
CA VAL A 356 16.67 1.90 5.96
C VAL A 356 16.61 1.81 7.48
N SER A 357 16.43 0.58 7.96
CA SER A 357 16.47 0.26 9.40
C SER A 357 17.90 0.06 9.88
N ARG A 358 18.11 0.13 11.19
CA ARG A 358 19.41 -0.05 11.86
C ARG A 358 19.95 -1.49 11.75
N ASP A 359 19.09 -2.47 11.51
CA ASP A 359 19.45 -3.88 11.51
C ASP A 359 20.25 -4.26 10.25
N ASN A 360 21.54 -4.57 10.42
CA ASN A 360 22.48 -4.92 9.34
C ASN A 360 22.01 -6.12 8.48
N SER A 361 21.14 -6.99 8.99
CA SER A 361 20.54 -8.08 8.21
C SER A 361 19.58 -7.56 7.15
N THR A 362 18.69 -6.63 7.53
CA THR A 362 17.70 -6.02 6.62
C THR A 362 18.35 -5.08 5.59
N GLU A 363 19.54 -4.56 5.88
CA GLU A 363 20.28 -3.71 4.95
C GLU A 363 20.62 -4.45 3.65
N LYS A 364 21.04 -5.73 3.73
CA LYS A 364 21.30 -6.54 2.54
C LYS A 364 20.05 -6.78 1.69
N ASP A 365 18.93 -7.08 2.34
CA ASP A 365 17.66 -7.35 1.65
C ASP A 365 17.16 -6.11 0.90
N ILE A 366 17.34 -4.93 1.50
CA ILE A 366 17.05 -3.64 0.85
C ILE A 366 17.98 -3.42 -0.34
N LEU A 367 19.29 -3.65 -0.19
CA LEU A 367 20.24 -3.50 -1.28
C LEU A 367 19.96 -4.45 -2.44
N GLU A 368 19.57 -5.70 -2.17
CA GLU A 368 19.12 -6.65 -3.19
C GLU A 368 17.83 -6.21 -3.89
N MET A 369 16.85 -5.72 -3.13
CA MET A 369 15.62 -5.17 -3.70
C MET A 369 15.93 -3.98 -4.62
N LEU A 370 16.78 -3.05 -4.17
CA LEU A 370 17.21 -1.92 -4.99
C LEU A 370 17.93 -2.39 -6.24
N LEU A 371 18.85 -3.36 -6.13
CA LEU A 371 19.52 -3.95 -7.28
C LEU A 371 18.52 -4.56 -8.27
N ASN A 372 17.53 -5.32 -7.79
CA ASN A 372 16.49 -5.91 -8.64
C ASN A 372 15.65 -4.82 -9.33
N ALA A 373 15.19 -3.82 -8.57
CA ALA A 373 14.45 -2.68 -9.10
C ALA A 373 15.27 -1.96 -10.18
N PHE A 374 16.53 -1.66 -9.91
CA PHE A 374 17.43 -0.96 -10.83
C PHE A 374 17.74 -1.77 -12.09
N THR A 375 17.89 -3.09 -11.95
CA THR A 375 18.10 -3.98 -13.10
C THR A 375 16.91 -3.93 -14.05
N ARG A 376 15.72 -3.72 -13.52
CA ARG A 376 14.45 -3.62 -14.27
C ARG A 376 14.19 -2.20 -14.80
N LEU A 377 14.76 -1.16 -14.16
CA LEU A 377 14.71 0.23 -14.64
C LEU A 377 15.51 0.48 -15.92
N LYS A 378 16.53 -0.35 -16.21
CA LYS A 378 17.40 -0.14 -17.39
C LYS A 378 16.62 -0.09 -18.69
N ASP A 379 15.51 -0.82 -18.77
CA ASP A 379 14.66 -0.93 -19.96
C ASP A 379 13.68 0.27 -20.10
N VAL A 380 13.63 1.16 -19.08
CA VAL A 380 12.64 2.25 -18.96
C VAL A 380 13.26 3.63 -19.25
N GLY A 381 14.59 3.75 -19.24
CA GLY A 381 15.34 4.94 -19.68
C GLY A 381 15.19 6.21 -18.82
N LYS A 382 14.40 6.20 -17.74
CA LYS A 382 14.19 7.34 -16.84
C LYS A 382 14.75 7.04 -15.44
N LYS A 383 15.64 7.93 -14.97
CA LYS A 383 16.28 7.83 -13.65
C LYS A 383 15.42 8.53 -12.58
N PRO A 384 14.80 7.81 -11.62
CA PRO A 384 14.14 8.44 -10.48
C PRO A 384 15.16 9.12 -9.56
N LEU A 385 14.73 10.15 -8.84
CA LEU A 385 15.51 10.74 -7.75
C LEU A 385 15.27 9.95 -6.47
N CYS A 386 16.32 9.46 -5.82
CA CYS A 386 16.18 8.69 -4.59
C CYS A 386 16.63 9.48 -3.36
N HIS A 387 15.89 9.38 -2.26
CA HIS A 387 16.28 9.87 -0.94
C HIS A 387 16.39 8.67 0.01
N PHE A 388 17.53 8.52 0.68
CA PHE A 388 17.73 7.49 1.68
C PHE A 388 17.41 8.06 3.06
N VAL A 389 16.51 7.39 3.78
CA VAL A 389 16.01 7.78 5.08
C VAL A 389 16.39 6.71 6.09
N HIS A 390 17.32 7.02 6.97
CA HIS A 390 17.75 6.15 8.05
C HIS A 390 16.90 6.44 9.29
N THR A 391 16.16 5.46 9.78
CA THR A 391 15.31 5.60 10.97
C THR A 391 16.03 5.08 12.22
N ASN A 392 15.70 5.65 13.39
CA ASN A 392 16.25 5.25 14.71
C ASN A 392 17.78 5.35 14.85
N MET A 393 18.39 6.39 14.25
CA MET A 393 19.85 6.66 14.30
C MET A 393 20.19 7.94 15.09
N SER A 394 19.32 8.39 16.00
CA SER A 394 19.44 9.66 16.73
C SER A 394 20.73 9.79 17.54
N ASP A 395 21.30 8.68 18.00
CA ASP A 395 22.41 8.67 18.95
C ASP A 395 23.79 8.66 18.26
N MET A 396 23.83 8.50 16.94
CA MET A 396 25.09 8.42 16.18
C MET A 396 25.60 9.82 15.80
N PRO A 397 26.91 10.12 15.92
CA PRO A 397 27.52 11.35 15.43
C PRO A 397 27.27 11.59 13.93
N ILE A 398 27.16 12.86 13.52
CA ILE A 398 26.93 13.26 12.12
C ILE A 398 27.99 12.67 11.16
N VAL A 399 29.24 12.59 11.62
CA VAL A 399 30.37 12.02 10.85
C VAL A 399 30.14 10.54 10.53
N GLU A 400 29.66 9.76 11.50
CA GLU A 400 29.38 8.33 11.31
C GLU A 400 28.16 8.09 10.44
N ARG A 401 27.15 8.96 10.52
CA ARG A 401 25.97 8.91 9.62
C ARG A 401 26.37 9.10 8.17
N LYS A 402 27.17 10.13 7.88
CA LYS A 402 27.69 10.39 6.52
C LYS A 402 28.57 9.25 6.01
N LYS A 403 29.41 8.68 6.87
CA LYS A 403 30.23 7.53 6.54
C LYS A 403 29.37 6.32 6.16
N ARG A 404 28.35 5.99 6.96
CA ARG A 404 27.46 4.85 6.69
C ARG A 404 26.68 4.99 5.38
N SER A 405 26.18 6.19 5.07
CA SER A 405 25.51 6.43 3.78
C SER A 405 26.47 6.22 2.59
N LYS A 406 27.73 6.68 2.71
CA LYS A 406 28.76 6.42 1.69
C LYS A 406 29.11 4.94 1.58
N ASP A 407 29.26 4.26 2.72
CA ASP A 407 29.59 2.83 2.75
C ASP A 407 28.47 2.00 2.10
N MET A 408 27.19 2.31 2.37
CA MET A 408 26.04 1.64 1.76
C MET A 408 26.00 1.84 0.24
N VAL A 409 26.26 3.06 -0.23
CA VAL A 409 26.33 3.37 -1.66
C VAL A 409 27.47 2.60 -2.33
N GLU A 410 28.62 2.48 -1.68
CA GLU A 410 29.74 1.73 -2.24
C GLU A 410 29.46 0.22 -2.24
N GLN A 411 28.83 -0.32 -1.19
CA GLN A 411 28.35 -1.71 -1.19
C GLN A 411 27.39 -1.97 -2.35
N LEU A 412 26.47 -1.05 -2.62
CA LEU A 412 25.55 -1.20 -3.75
C LEU A 412 26.26 -1.12 -5.10
N ASN A 413 27.24 -0.22 -5.25
CA ASN A 413 28.09 -0.17 -6.45
C ASN A 413 28.85 -1.49 -6.65
N GLU A 414 29.38 -2.08 -5.58
CA GLU A 414 30.03 -3.39 -5.62
C GLU A 414 29.07 -4.51 -6.05
N MET A 415 27.83 -4.51 -5.54
CA MET A 415 26.81 -5.47 -5.97
C MET A 415 26.45 -5.29 -7.45
N ILE A 416 26.27 -4.05 -7.91
CA ILE A 416 26.01 -3.71 -9.32
C ILE A 416 27.18 -4.20 -10.21
N ARG A 417 28.43 -3.96 -9.80
CA ARG A 417 29.62 -4.43 -10.51
C ARG A 417 29.75 -5.94 -10.55
N LYS A 418 29.10 -6.69 -9.66
CA LYS A 418 29.13 -8.16 -9.64
C LYS A 418 27.96 -8.76 -10.44
N ASP A 419 26.86 -8.04 -10.59
CA ASP A 419 25.68 -8.51 -11.30
C ASP A 419 25.89 -8.66 -12.82
N ALA A 420 25.57 -9.85 -13.35
CA ALA A 420 25.79 -10.17 -14.76
C ALA A 420 24.84 -9.41 -15.71
N LYS A 421 23.61 -9.09 -15.27
CA LYS A 421 22.63 -8.34 -16.09
C LYS A 421 23.03 -6.87 -16.19
N MET A 422 23.57 -6.30 -15.12
CA MET A 422 24.09 -4.92 -15.09
C MET A 422 25.37 -4.77 -15.90
N LYS A 423 26.31 -5.72 -15.80
CA LYS A 423 27.52 -5.75 -16.65
C LYS A 423 27.19 -5.74 -18.14
N LYS A 424 26.22 -6.56 -18.56
CA LYS A 424 25.76 -6.60 -19.97
C LYS A 424 25.17 -5.26 -20.44
N ALA A 425 24.62 -4.47 -19.52
CA ALA A 425 24.05 -3.16 -19.80
C ALA A 425 25.05 -2.00 -19.65
N ASN A 426 26.35 -2.29 -19.41
CA ASN A 426 27.39 -1.30 -19.12
C ASN A 426 27.08 -0.37 -17.93
N ILE A 427 26.31 -0.86 -16.95
CA ILE A 427 25.99 -0.14 -15.71
C ILE A 427 27.02 -0.52 -14.65
N THR A 428 27.73 0.47 -14.10
CA THR A 428 28.83 0.23 -13.14
C THR A 428 28.64 0.94 -11.80
N ARG A 429 27.78 1.96 -11.76
CA ARG A 429 27.49 2.75 -10.56
C ARG A 429 25.99 2.95 -10.40
N ILE A 430 25.54 3.14 -9.16
CA ILE A 430 24.14 3.44 -8.84
C ILE A 430 23.63 4.70 -9.57
N THR A 431 24.50 5.70 -9.73
CA THR A 431 24.21 6.97 -10.44
C THR A 431 23.91 6.79 -11.93
N ASP A 432 24.26 5.63 -12.48
CA ASP A 432 23.93 5.27 -13.87
C ASP A 432 22.44 4.95 -14.01
N VAL A 433 21.75 4.62 -12.92
CA VAL A 433 20.33 4.19 -12.92
C VAL A 433 19.43 5.17 -12.17
N ILE A 434 19.92 5.82 -11.12
CA ILE A 434 19.16 6.79 -10.31
C ILE A 434 19.87 8.13 -10.24
N LYS A 435 19.12 9.19 -9.95
CA LYS A 435 19.69 10.44 -9.46
C LYS A 435 19.79 10.34 -7.94
N PHE A 436 20.99 10.52 -7.41
CA PHE A 436 21.24 10.49 -5.98
C PHE A 436 22.45 11.35 -5.67
N ASP A 437 22.33 12.19 -4.64
CA ASP A 437 23.42 12.98 -4.10
C ASP A 437 23.62 12.60 -2.62
N PRO A 438 24.74 11.97 -2.23
CA PRO A 438 25.00 11.56 -0.85
C PRO A 438 24.89 12.69 0.16
N ASP A 439 25.22 13.93 -0.22
CA ASP A 439 25.25 15.05 0.72
C ASP A 439 23.87 15.69 0.92
N THR A 440 22.94 15.56 -0.04
CA THR A 440 21.61 16.20 0.02
C THR A 440 20.43 15.21 0.06
N CYS A 441 20.65 13.96 -0.32
CA CYS A 441 19.63 12.92 -0.40
C CYS A 441 19.73 11.88 0.73
N SER A 442 20.63 12.04 1.71
CA SER A 442 20.70 11.19 2.90
C SER A 442 20.12 11.90 4.13
N TRP A 443 19.12 11.28 4.76
CA TRP A 443 18.37 11.83 5.87
C TRP A 443 18.42 10.87 7.06
N CYS A 444 18.60 11.39 8.27
CA CYS A 444 18.50 10.62 9.50
C CYS A 444 17.34 11.15 10.31
N ILE A 445 16.30 10.34 10.46
CA ILE A 445 15.07 10.73 11.14
C ILE A 445 15.11 10.19 12.57
N PRO A 446 14.87 11.03 13.59
CA PRO A 446 14.83 10.59 14.98
C PRO A 446 13.61 9.71 15.26
N PRO A 447 13.50 9.06 16.44
CA PRO A 447 12.30 8.33 16.82
C PRO A 447 11.05 9.23 16.86
N VAL A 448 9.90 8.65 16.49
CA VAL A 448 8.59 9.33 16.50
C VAL A 448 8.18 9.77 17.91
N TRP A 449 8.46 8.93 18.91
CA TRP A 449 8.06 9.13 20.30
C TRP A 449 9.26 9.48 21.16
N ARG A 450 9.11 10.46 22.06
CA ARG A 450 10.09 10.73 23.13
C ARG A 450 9.77 9.88 24.35
N GLY A 451 10.24 8.62 24.34
CA GLY A 451 10.02 7.64 25.40
C GLY A 451 9.14 6.47 24.95
N THR A 452 8.55 5.76 25.90
CA THR A 452 7.76 4.54 25.64
C THR A 452 6.26 4.86 25.56
N PRO A 453 5.59 4.62 24.41
CA PRO A 453 4.13 4.70 24.30
C PRO A 453 3.40 3.84 25.35
N PRO A 454 2.13 4.12 25.70
CA PRO A 454 1.20 5.03 25.01
C PRO A 454 1.22 6.49 25.49
N MET A 455 1.88 6.80 26.62
CA MET A 455 1.88 8.15 27.20
C MET A 455 3.07 9.01 26.77
N ALA A 456 3.93 8.51 25.87
CA ALA A 456 5.07 9.25 25.37
C ALA A 456 4.62 10.41 24.45
N PRO A 457 5.17 11.62 24.62
CA PRO A 457 4.88 12.73 23.72
C PRO A 457 5.48 12.51 22.33
N PHE A 458 4.84 13.10 21.33
CA PHE A 458 5.35 13.12 19.96
C PHE A 458 6.64 13.94 19.88
N SER A 459 7.60 13.48 19.09
CA SER A 459 8.91 14.12 18.98
C SER A 459 8.85 15.38 18.10
N VAL A 460 9.28 16.51 18.69
CA VAL A 460 9.43 17.78 17.96
C VAL A 460 10.51 17.64 16.89
N ASP A 461 11.65 17.04 17.24
CA ASP A 461 12.78 16.84 16.30
C ASP A 461 12.38 15.98 15.10
N TYR A 462 11.48 15.00 15.31
CA TYR A 462 10.90 14.21 14.23
C TYR A 462 10.13 15.10 13.28
N SER A 463 9.21 15.90 13.82
CA SER A 463 8.36 16.80 13.04
C SER A 463 9.18 17.79 12.23
N GLU A 464 10.20 18.41 12.84
CA GLU A 464 11.08 19.37 12.17
C GLU A 464 11.90 18.72 11.05
N THR A 465 12.48 17.54 11.30
CA THR A 465 13.27 16.81 10.31
C THR A 465 12.41 16.35 9.14
N VAL A 466 11.21 15.84 9.43
CA VAL A 466 10.25 15.38 8.42
C VAL A 466 9.73 16.56 7.58
N TYR A 467 9.52 17.72 8.20
CA TYR A 467 9.16 18.94 7.50
C TYR A 467 10.29 19.45 6.58
N ALA A 468 11.54 19.39 7.04
CA ALA A 468 12.71 19.71 6.21
C ALA A 468 12.85 18.75 5.01
N LEU A 469 12.64 17.46 5.23
CA LEU A 469 12.59 16.45 4.16
C LEU A 469 11.48 16.75 3.16
N LYS A 470 10.26 17.06 3.64
CA LYS A 470 9.13 17.45 2.78
C LYS A 470 9.49 18.63 1.89
N LYS A 471 10.06 19.71 2.46
CA LYS A 471 10.50 20.89 1.70
C LYS A 471 11.48 20.51 0.59
N ARG A 472 12.46 19.65 0.92
CA ARG A 472 13.45 19.19 -0.06
C ARG A 472 12.80 18.38 -1.17
N LEU A 473 11.95 17.42 -0.82
CA LEU A 473 11.25 16.56 -1.78
C LEU A 473 10.42 17.38 -2.76
N ILE A 474 9.65 18.36 -2.26
CA ILE A 474 8.84 19.26 -3.09
C ILE A 474 9.73 20.09 -4.03
N GLY A 475 10.82 20.68 -3.52
CA GLY A 475 11.77 21.44 -4.33
C GLY A 475 12.49 20.60 -5.39
N ASP A 476 12.75 19.33 -5.13
CA ASP A 476 13.35 18.43 -6.11
C ASP A 476 12.31 17.89 -7.12
N LEU A 477 11.06 17.69 -6.70
CA LEU A 477 9.95 17.29 -7.57
C LEU A 477 9.65 18.34 -8.66
N ALA A 478 9.75 19.62 -8.29
CA ALA A 478 9.63 20.76 -9.22
C ALA A 478 10.71 20.72 -10.32
N LYS A 479 11.92 20.23 -10.02
CA LYS A 479 13.02 20.10 -10.99
C LYS A 479 12.89 18.88 -11.90
N CYS A 480 12.06 17.90 -11.54
CA CYS A 480 11.85 16.71 -12.36
C CYS A 480 11.16 17.09 -13.67
N LYS A 481 11.55 16.47 -14.78
CA LYS A 481 10.85 16.67 -16.07
C LYS A 481 9.42 16.13 -15.98
N GLU A 482 8.53 16.64 -16.82
CA GLU A 482 7.14 16.18 -16.87
C GLU A 482 7.05 14.68 -17.22
N ARG A 483 6.26 13.92 -16.46
CA ARG A 483 6.02 12.49 -16.70
C ARG A 483 4.78 12.18 -17.52
N GLY A 484 3.98 13.19 -17.85
CA GLY A 484 2.72 13.06 -18.56
C GLY A 484 1.52 13.10 -17.60
N ASP A 485 0.38 12.67 -18.14
CA ASP A 485 -0.89 12.65 -17.45
C ASP A 485 -1.19 11.28 -16.82
N LEU A 486 -2.39 11.15 -16.26
CA LEU A 486 -2.86 9.92 -15.63
C LEU A 486 -3.01 8.75 -16.64
N MET A 487 -3.32 9.04 -17.90
CA MET A 487 -3.41 8.02 -18.95
C MET A 487 -2.03 7.45 -19.30
N HIS A 488 -1.01 8.30 -19.32
CA HIS A 488 0.38 7.87 -19.44
C HIS A 488 0.79 6.96 -18.28
N PHE A 489 0.37 7.30 -17.05
CA PHE A 489 0.61 6.46 -15.87
C PHE A 489 -0.03 5.07 -16.02
N ILE A 490 -1.31 4.98 -16.39
CA ILE A 490 -2.02 3.69 -16.59
C ILE A 490 -1.27 2.82 -17.61
N ARG A 491 -0.89 3.40 -18.75
CA ARG A 491 -0.15 2.67 -19.78
C ARG A 491 1.17 2.12 -19.24
N ARG A 492 1.90 2.93 -18.46
CA ARG A 492 3.16 2.50 -17.83
C ARG A 492 2.95 1.37 -16.83
N VAL A 493 1.92 1.44 -16.00
CA VAL A 493 1.58 0.33 -15.08
C VAL A 493 1.40 -0.96 -15.87
N SER A 494 0.60 -0.94 -16.94
CA SER A 494 0.36 -2.14 -17.76
C SER A 494 1.62 -2.68 -18.43
N THR A 495 2.44 -1.79 -19.03
CA THR A 495 3.68 -2.21 -19.71
C THR A 495 4.71 -2.74 -18.72
N LEU A 496 4.92 -2.05 -17.61
CA LEU A 496 5.89 -2.44 -16.59
C LEU A 496 5.46 -3.74 -15.91
N TRP A 497 4.18 -3.87 -15.53
CA TRP A 497 3.70 -5.09 -14.86
C TRP A 497 3.85 -6.34 -15.72
N LYS A 498 3.63 -6.24 -17.02
CA LYS A 498 3.86 -7.37 -17.96
C LYS A 498 5.33 -7.68 -18.20
N ALA A 499 6.21 -6.69 -18.03
CA ALA A 499 7.65 -6.85 -18.20
C ALA A 499 8.35 -7.32 -16.92
N LEU A 500 7.73 -7.07 -15.75
CA LEU A 500 8.16 -7.56 -14.45
C LEU A 500 7.82 -9.02 -14.28
#